data_AF-A0A1H8Y8J6-F1
#
_entry.id   AF-A0A1H8Y8J6-F1
#
_cell.length_a   1.000
_cell.length_b   1.000
_cell.length_c   1.000
_cell.angle_alpha   90.00
_cell.angle_beta   90.00
_cell.angle_gamma   90.00
#
_symmetry.space_group_name_H-M   'P 1'
#
loop_
_entity.id
_entity.type
_entity.pdbx_description
1 polymer ?
#
loop_
_entity_poly.entity_id
_entity_poly.type
_entity_poly.pdbx_seq_one_letter_code
_entity_poly.pdbx_strand_id
1 'polypeptide(L)'
;MLNNRYRITLGEESYSPGYQTDPKYAAAWKRALERAYGREHGVCGCPGSGERKLTIKLREGSDGYHLARYPHSGPEHANDCRFYAAAPQRSGLQGYAVGVVEETADGGMKVRLARGVRQQAPGEAGDAALSPPAAPGVKKPAMTLLGLLHLLWSESRLTTWYPAMAGKRNGELVSHLLHKCAGRVSVAPRIKLDQVLLLAAQKEKRREATNREIATNAVSRNWRLVVVSPLARYDEERHSGSPER
;
A
#
# COMPACT_ATOMS: atom_id res chain seq x y z
N MET A 1 -17.16 -0.67 4.30
CA MET A 1 -15.93 0.03 3.87
C MET A 1 -15.99 0.19 2.36
N LEU A 2 -15.57 1.34 1.84
CA LEU A 2 -15.60 1.66 0.41
C LEU A 2 -14.52 0.89 -0.34
N ASN A 3 -14.86 -0.33 -0.75
CA ASN A 3 -14.07 -1.15 -1.65
C ASN A 3 -15.04 -1.96 -2.53
N ASN A 4 -16.07 -1.27 -3.02
CA ASN A 4 -17.16 -1.88 -3.75
C ASN A 4 -16.61 -2.45 -5.06
N ARG A 5 -16.97 -3.69 -5.33
CA ARG A 5 -16.76 -4.32 -6.62
C ARG A 5 -17.99 -4.00 -7.46
N TYR A 6 -17.74 -3.50 -8.65
CA TYR A 6 -18.77 -3.24 -9.66
C TYR A 6 -18.64 -4.26 -10.78
N ARG A 7 -19.66 -4.28 -11.63
CA ARG A 7 -19.64 -5.03 -12.89
C ARG A 7 -18.40 -4.64 -13.70
N ILE A 8 -17.74 -5.62 -14.29
CA ILE A 8 -16.64 -5.41 -15.23
C ILE A 8 -17.08 -5.87 -16.60
N THR A 9 -16.90 -5.03 -17.61
CA THR A 9 -17.11 -5.40 -19.00
C THR A 9 -15.76 -5.71 -19.64
N LEU A 10 -15.63 -6.86 -20.30
CA LEU A 10 -14.49 -7.26 -21.13
C LEU A 10 -15.06 -7.54 -22.53
N GLY A 11 -14.76 -6.70 -23.51
CA GLY A 11 -15.39 -6.79 -24.84
C GLY A 11 -16.92 -6.63 -24.74
N GLU A 12 -17.66 -7.61 -25.22
CA GLU A 12 -19.14 -7.67 -25.14
C GLU A 12 -19.64 -8.37 -23.87
N GLU A 13 -18.76 -9.04 -23.12
CA GLU A 13 -19.12 -9.81 -21.94
C GLU A 13 -19.11 -8.94 -20.68
N SER A 14 -20.10 -9.12 -19.80
CA SER A 14 -20.22 -8.38 -18.55
C SER A 14 -20.26 -9.32 -17.34
N TYR A 15 -19.42 -9.03 -16.35
CA TYR A 15 -19.17 -9.88 -15.20
C TYR A 15 -19.61 -9.20 -13.90
N SER A 16 -20.59 -9.78 -13.21
CA SER A 16 -21.11 -9.24 -11.95
C SER A 16 -20.07 -9.29 -10.82
N PRO A 17 -20.22 -8.48 -9.75
CA PRO A 17 -19.33 -8.54 -8.59
C PRO A 17 -19.23 -9.93 -7.97
N GLY A 18 -20.37 -10.65 -7.88
CA GLY A 18 -20.41 -12.01 -7.37
C GLY A 18 -19.65 -12.99 -8.27
N TYR A 19 -19.77 -12.86 -9.59
CA TYR A 19 -19.01 -13.68 -10.54
C TYR A 19 -17.49 -13.53 -10.36
N GLN A 20 -17.03 -12.31 -10.06
CA GLN A 20 -15.61 -12.00 -9.88
C GLN A 20 -15.01 -12.54 -8.57
N THR A 21 -15.82 -12.93 -7.59
CA THR A 21 -15.33 -13.27 -6.24
C THR A 21 -15.76 -14.63 -5.72
N ASP A 22 -16.87 -15.17 -6.21
CA ASP A 22 -17.36 -16.47 -5.75
C ASP A 22 -16.39 -17.58 -6.19
N PRO A 23 -15.88 -18.42 -5.26
CA PRO A 23 -14.97 -19.51 -5.57
C PRO A 23 -15.48 -20.43 -6.68
N LYS A 24 -16.79 -20.61 -6.83
CA LYS A 24 -17.38 -21.46 -7.87
C LYS A 24 -17.08 -20.97 -9.29
N TYR A 25 -16.87 -19.66 -9.46
CA TYR A 25 -16.56 -19.03 -10.74
C TYR A 25 -15.07 -18.72 -10.91
N ALA A 26 -14.21 -19.05 -9.92
CA ALA A 26 -12.81 -18.64 -9.94
C ALA A 26 -12.06 -19.09 -11.21
N ALA A 27 -12.28 -20.33 -11.65
CA ALA A 27 -11.66 -20.86 -12.87
C ALA A 27 -12.18 -20.19 -14.14
N ALA A 28 -13.50 -19.97 -14.24
CA ALA A 28 -14.12 -19.31 -15.38
C ALA A 28 -13.73 -17.82 -15.46
N TRP A 29 -13.66 -17.15 -14.30
CA TRP A 29 -13.19 -15.77 -14.19
C TRP A 29 -11.71 -15.63 -14.57
N LYS A 30 -10.85 -16.58 -14.16
CA LYS A 30 -9.46 -16.63 -14.60
C LYS A 30 -9.38 -16.75 -16.13
N ARG A 31 -10.14 -17.67 -16.74
CA ARG A 31 -10.18 -17.86 -18.20
C ARG A 31 -10.67 -16.62 -18.96
N ALA A 32 -11.66 -15.91 -18.43
CA ALA A 32 -12.13 -14.66 -19.01
C ALA A 32 -11.02 -13.60 -19.04
N LEU A 33 -10.30 -13.43 -17.93
CA LEU A 33 -9.18 -12.50 -17.86
C LEU A 33 -8.02 -12.92 -18.76
N GLU A 34 -7.71 -14.22 -18.81
CA GLU A 34 -6.68 -14.78 -19.68
C GLU A 34 -6.98 -14.54 -21.16
N ARG A 35 -8.22 -14.74 -21.59
CA ARG A 35 -8.65 -14.51 -22.97
C ARG A 35 -8.50 -13.05 -23.39
N ALA A 36 -8.86 -12.13 -22.50
CA ALA A 36 -8.79 -10.69 -22.74
C ALA A 36 -7.37 -10.12 -22.56
N TYR A 37 -6.48 -10.83 -21.87
CA TYR A 37 -5.11 -10.36 -21.60
C TYR A 37 -4.34 -10.04 -22.88
N GLY A 38 -3.81 -8.81 -22.97
CA GLY A 38 -3.06 -8.33 -24.13
C GLY A 38 -3.90 -8.06 -25.39
N ARG A 39 -5.21 -8.33 -25.37
CA ARG A 39 -6.11 -8.14 -26.51
C ARG A 39 -7.10 -7.01 -26.29
N GLU A 40 -7.65 -6.93 -25.08
CA GLU A 40 -8.74 -6.01 -24.74
C GLU A 40 -8.49 -5.36 -23.38
N HIS A 41 -9.12 -4.20 -23.17
CA HIS A 41 -9.17 -3.56 -21.87
C HIS A 41 -10.53 -3.82 -21.21
N GLY A 42 -10.55 -3.85 -19.88
CA GLY A 42 -11.79 -3.90 -19.13
C GLY A 42 -12.36 -2.51 -18.89
N VAL A 43 -13.67 -2.43 -18.66
CA VAL A 43 -14.35 -1.20 -18.24
C VAL A 43 -15.07 -1.45 -16.93
N CYS A 44 -14.86 -0.58 -15.94
CA CYS A 44 -15.57 -0.66 -14.67
C CYS A 44 -16.94 0.03 -14.75
N GLY A 45 -18.00 -0.70 -14.42
CA GLY A 45 -19.38 -0.20 -14.37
C GLY A 45 -19.75 0.54 -13.08
N CYS A 46 -18.79 1.19 -12.41
CA CYS A 46 -19.10 2.06 -11.26
C CYS A 46 -19.65 3.41 -11.73
N PRO A 47 -20.45 4.14 -10.91
CA PRO A 47 -21.05 5.41 -11.29
C PRO A 47 -20.06 6.59 -11.22
N GLY A 48 -18.83 6.39 -11.71
CA GLY A 48 -17.83 7.45 -11.84
C GLY A 48 -18.02 8.25 -13.13
N SER A 49 -17.20 9.26 -13.38
CA SER A 49 -17.40 10.22 -14.49
C SER A 49 -16.54 10.00 -15.75
N GLY A 50 -15.48 9.19 -15.71
CA GLY A 50 -14.56 9.02 -16.85
C GLY A 50 -14.81 7.80 -17.75
N GLU A 51 -13.75 7.25 -18.34
CA GLU A 51 -13.82 6.01 -19.13
C GLU A 51 -13.70 4.76 -18.25
N ARG A 52 -13.04 4.89 -17.08
CA ARG A 52 -12.89 3.83 -16.07
C ARG A 52 -12.26 2.56 -16.63
N LYS A 53 -11.32 2.75 -17.57
CA LYS A 53 -10.57 1.69 -18.22
C LYS A 53 -9.69 0.94 -17.22
N LEU A 54 -9.64 -0.37 -17.41
CA LEU A 54 -8.88 -1.32 -16.62
C LEU A 54 -7.97 -2.11 -17.55
N THR A 55 -6.75 -2.33 -17.11
CA THR A 55 -5.81 -3.24 -17.75
C THR A 55 -5.79 -4.56 -17.01
N ILE A 56 -5.61 -5.65 -17.75
CA ILE A 56 -5.45 -6.99 -17.21
C ILE A 56 -3.95 -7.27 -17.12
N LYS A 57 -3.49 -7.72 -15.97
CA LYS A 57 -2.08 -7.98 -15.71
C LYS A 57 -1.87 -9.35 -15.09
N LEU A 58 -0.77 -9.99 -15.46
CA LEU A 58 -0.31 -11.23 -14.85
C LEU A 58 0.29 -10.93 -13.47
N ARG A 59 0.00 -11.77 -12.48
CA ARG A 59 0.63 -11.71 -11.16
C ARG A 59 2.00 -12.37 -11.25
N GLU A 60 3.04 -11.64 -10.89
CA GLU A 60 4.40 -12.18 -10.84
C GLU A 60 4.47 -13.48 -10.01
N GLY A 61 5.13 -14.50 -10.56
CA GLY A 61 5.31 -15.79 -9.89
C GLY A 61 4.06 -16.66 -9.79
N SER A 62 2.98 -16.35 -10.52
CA SER A 62 1.79 -17.19 -10.60
C SER A 62 1.13 -17.13 -11.97
N ASP A 63 0.34 -18.14 -12.31
CA ASP A 63 -0.52 -18.15 -13.49
C ASP A 63 -1.87 -17.46 -13.19
N GLY A 64 -1.83 -16.31 -12.53
CA GLY A 64 -3.00 -15.60 -12.02
C GLY A 64 -3.14 -14.23 -12.68
N TYR A 65 -4.33 -13.92 -13.18
CA TYR A 65 -4.63 -12.60 -13.74
C TYR A 65 -5.32 -11.70 -12.73
N HIS A 66 -5.12 -10.39 -12.85
CA HIS A 66 -5.85 -9.40 -12.06
C HIS A 66 -6.09 -8.12 -12.86
N LEU A 67 -7.14 -7.41 -12.49
CA LEU A 67 -7.46 -6.10 -13.06
C LEU A 67 -6.79 -4.99 -12.25
N ALA A 68 -6.16 -4.07 -12.97
CA ALA A 68 -5.63 -2.80 -12.47
C ALA A 68 -6.23 -1.63 -13.25
N ARG A 69 -6.29 -0.45 -12.64
CA ARG A 69 -6.68 0.78 -13.34
C ARG A 69 -5.60 1.23 -14.32
N TYR A 70 -5.95 2.05 -15.29
CA TYR A 70 -4.95 2.76 -16.11
C TYR A 70 -4.21 3.81 -15.26
N PRO A 71 -2.97 4.16 -15.59
CA PRO A 71 -2.27 5.25 -14.93
C PRO A 71 -3.11 6.52 -14.96
N HIS A 72 -3.18 7.21 -13.82
CA HIS A 72 -3.94 8.46 -13.65
C HIS A 72 -5.47 8.38 -13.84
N SER A 73 -6.07 7.21 -14.11
CA SER A 73 -7.52 7.05 -14.27
C SER A 73 -8.28 6.84 -12.95
N GLY A 74 -7.57 6.86 -11.81
CA GLY A 74 -8.16 6.71 -10.47
C GLY A 74 -9.37 7.62 -10.19
N PRO A 75 -9.31 8.93 -10.51
CA PRO A 75 -10.39 9.88 -10.28
C PRO A 75 -11.65 9.64 -11.14
N GLU A 76 -11.53 8.85 -12.19
CA GLU A 76 -12.66 8.54 -13.09
C GLU A 76 -13.66 7.58 -12.45
N HIS A 77 -13.24 6.85 -11.42
CA HIS A 77 -14.08 5.90 -10.70
C HIS A 77 -14.86 6.59 -9.58
N ALA A 78 -16.02 6.04 -9.22
CA ALA A 78 -16.77 6.49 -8.05
C ALA A 78 -15.92 6.35 -6.78
N ASN A 79 -16.05 7.28 -5.82
CA ASN A 79 -15.26 7.29 -4.56
C ASN A 79 -15.33 5.96 -3.79
N ASP A 80 -16.40 5.18 -3.98
CA ASP A 80 -16.62 3.91 -3.33
C ASP A 80 -16.09 2.67 -4.10
N CYS A 81 -15.74 2.84 -5.36
CA CYS A 81 -15.22 1.81 -6.24
C CYS A 81 -13.79 1.41 -5.88
N ARG A 82 -13.48 0.11 -5.92
CA ARG A 82 -12.14 -0.42 -5.59
C ARG A 82 -10.98 0.15 -6.40
N PHE A 83 -11.26 0.68 -7.60
CA PHE A 83 -10.25 1.24 -8.50
C PHE A 83 -10.02 2.74 -8.29
N TYR A 84 -10.88 3.40 -7.51
CA TYR A 84 -10.71 4.82 -7.21
C TYR A 84 -9.37 5.11 -6.52
N ALA A 85 -8.74 6.18 -6.98
CA ALA A 85 -7.63 6.85 -6.32
C ALA A 85 -7.74 8.36 -6.56
N ALA A 86 -7.38 9.15 -5.56
CA ALA A 86 -7.40 10.61 -5.70
C ALA A 86 -6.39 11.06 -6.78
N ALA A 87 -6.73 12.13 -7.50
CA ALA A 87 -5.84 12.72 -8.49
C ALA A 87 -4.50 13.08 -7.82
N PRO A 88 -3.34 12.96 -8.49
CA PRO A 88 -2.05 13.34 -7.92
C PRO A 88 -2.05 14.72 -7.27
N GLN A 89 -2.76 15.68 -7.89
CA GLN A 89 -2.99 17.06 -7.44
C GLN A 89 -3.65 17.16 -6.07
N ARG A 90 -4.43 16.14 -5.68
CA ARG A 90 -5.27 16.12 -4.49
C ARG A 90 -4.88 15.01 -3.52
N SER A 91 -3.93 14.15 -3.87
CA SER A 91 -3.48 13.03 -3.05
C SER A 91 -2.38 13.41 -2.05
N GLY A 92 -1.83 14.64 -2.16
CA GLY A 92 -0.67 15.09 -1.39
C GLY A 92 0.66 14.50 -1.89
N LEU A 93 0.64 13.71 -2.98
CA LEU A 93 1.83 13.08 -3.55
C LEU A 93 2.65 14.00 -4.48
N GLN A 94 2.11 15.16 -4.87
CA GLN A 94 2.84 16.13 -5.71
C GLN A 94 4.13 16.66 -5.07
N GLY A 95 4.22 16.63 -3.74
CA GLY A 95 5.43 17.04 -3.02
C GLY A 95 6.61 16.07 -3.20
N TYR A 96 6.40 14.90 -3.82
CA TYR A 96 7.44 13.91 -4.06
C TYR A 96 7.86 13.92 -5.52
N ALA A 97 9.17 13.96 -5.75
CA ALA A 97 9.69 13.88 -7.11
C ALA A 97 9.47 12.50 -7.74
N VAL A 98 9.48 12.48 -9.08
CA VAL A 98 9.23 11.30 -9.91
C VAL A 98 10.17 10.15 -9.48
N GLY A 99 9.60 8.94 -9.35
CA GLY A 99 10.33 7.73 -8.94
C GLY A 99 10.39 7.47 -7.42
N VAL A 100 9.83 8.34 -6.59
CA VAL A 100 9.66 8.08 -5.14
C VAL A 100 8.60 7.01 -4.88
N VAL A 101 7.50 7.09 -5.63
CA VAL A 101 6.40 6.12 -5.65
C VAL A 101 6.21 5.65 -7.09
N GLU A 102 6.32 4.36 -7.31
CA GLU A 102 6.11 3.73 -8.62
C GLU A 102 4.97 2.72 -8.46
N GLU A 103 3.91 2.83 -9.27
CA GLU A 103 2.89 1.78 -9.33
C GLU A 103 3.49 0.54 -10.01
N THR A 104 3.39 -0.61 -9.37
CA THR A 104 3.93 -1.86 -9.90
C THR A 104 2.96 -2.52 -10.88
N ALA A 105 3.46 -3.46 -11.68
CA ALA A 105 2.62 -4.21 -12.60
C ALA A 105 1.47 -4.92 -11.86
N ASP A 106 1.68 -5.46 -10.67
CA ASP A 106 0.65 -6.13 -9.88
C ASP A 106 -0.40 -5.18 -9.21
N GLY A 107 -0.41 -3.88 -9.54
CA GLY A 107 -1.28 -2.88 -8.92
C GLY A 107 -0.89 -2.56 -7.46
N GLY A 108 0.31 -2.97 -7.06
CA GLY A 108 0.97 -2.51 -5.85
C GLY A 108 1.71 -1.18 -6.06
N MET A 109 2.52 -0.82 -5.08
CA MET A 109 3.37 0.37 -5.13
C MET A 109 4.77 0.01 -4.67
N LYS A 110 5.77 0.63 -5.26
CA LYS A 110 7.16 0.59 -4.80
C LYS A 110 7.52 1.98 -4.28
N VAL A 111 7.95 2.03 -3.03
CA VAL A 111 8.27 3.27 -2.32
C VAL A 111 9.72 3.25 -1.90
N ARG A 112 10.47 4.28 -2.27
CA ARG A 112 11.87 4.40 -1.86
C ARG A 112 11.98 5.24 -0.59
N LEU A 113 12.23 4.60 0.55
CA LEU A 113 12.41 5.30 1.83
C LEU A 113 13.74 6.05 1.89
N ALA A 114 13.75 7.23 2.52
CA ALA A 114 14.97 8.00 2.77
C ALA A 114 15.98 7.24 3.62
N ARG A 115 15.51 6.43 4.57
CA ARG A 115 16.31 5.48 5.34
C ARG A 115 15.94 4.06 4.92
N GLY A 116 16.91 3.33 4.39
CA GLY A 116 16.70 1.95 3.94
C GLY A 116 16.30 1.02 5.09
N VAL A 117 15.48 0.02 4.78
CA VAL A 117 14.98 -0.96 5.75
C VAL A 117 16.08 -1.91 6.22
N ARG A 118 17.04 -2.29 5.36
CA ARG A 118 18.15 -3.17 5.78
C ARG A 118 19.17 -2.39 6.61
N GLN A 119 19.47 -2.87 7.81
CA GLN A 119 20.63 -2.43 8.57
C GLN A 119 21.86 -3.13 8.00
N GLN A 120 22.86 -2.37 7.59
CA GLN A 120 24.19 -2.91 7.35
C GLN A 120 24.83 -3.13 8.71
N ALA A 121 25.52 -4.26 8.90
CA ALA A 121 26.25 -4.52 10.14
C ALA A 121 27.33 -3.43 10.31
N PRO A 122 27.64 -2.99 11.54
CA PRO A 122 28.82 -2.19 11.80
C PRO A 122 30.04 -3.10 11.54
N GLY A 123 30.62 -3.01 10.33
CA GLY A 123 31.76 -3.85 9.94
C GLY A 123 31.81 -4.22 8.45
N GLU A 124 30.69 -4.21 7.72
CA GLU A 124 30.67 -4.46 6.26
C GLU A 124 30.97 -3.18 5.44
N ALA A 125 31.91 -2.38 5.93
CA ALA A 125 32.59 -1.35 5.14
C ALA A 125 33.98 -1.82 4.65
N GLY A 126 34.33 -3.09 4.88
CA GLY A 126 35.50 -3.74 4.30
C GLY A 126 35.08 -4.67 3.15
N ASP A 127 35.71 -4.51 1.99
CA ASP A 127 35.57 -5.31 0.76
C ASP A 127 34.39 -5.05 -0.19
N ALA A 128 33.89 -3.81 -0.21
CA ALA A 128 33.49 -3.26 -1.50
C ALA A 128 34.77 -2.80 -2.21
N ALA A 129 35.27 -3.59 -3.16
CA ALA A 129 36.30 -3.16 -4.11
C ALA A 129 36.02 -1.70 -4.52
N LEU A 130 37.03 -0.85 -4.34
CA LEU A 130 37.01 0.59 -4.58
C LEU A 130 36.26 0.91 -5.88
N SER A 131 34.95 1.14 -5.76
CA SER A 131 34.20 1.80 -6.82
C SER A 131 34.72 3.24 -6.83
N PRO A 132 35.09 3.80 -8.00
CA PRO A 132 35.60 5.16 -8.06
C PRO A 132 34.60 6.10 -7.37
N PRO A 133 35.08 7.18 -6.72
CA PRO A 133 34.21 8.08 -5.97
C PRO A 133 33.07 8.50 -6.88
N ALA A 134 31.86 8.07 -6.53
CA ALA A 134 30.68 8.46 -7.26
C ALA A 134 30.67 10.00 -7.23
N ALA A 135 30.79 10.61 -8.42
CA ALA A 135 30.60 12.04 -8.61
C ALA A 135 29.37 12.49 -7.80
N PRO A 136 29.35 13.70 -7.23
CA PRO A 136 28.28 14.16 -6.33
C PRO A 136 26.92 14.07 -7.04
N GLY A 137 26.32 12.89 -6.93
CA GLY A 137 25.17 12.51 -7.69
C GLY A 137 23.97 13.15 -7.04
N VAL A 138 23.18 13.85 -7.83
CA VAL A 138 21.85 14.35 -7.45
C VAL A 138 21.19 13.28 -6.59
N LYS A 139 21.05 13.56 -5.28
CA LYS A 139 20.43 12.61 -4.34
C LYS A 139 19.09 12.23 -4.95
N LYS A 140 18.95 10.98 -5.36
CA LYS A 140 17.67 10.50 -5.89
C LYS A 140 16.60 10.90 -4.85
N PRO A 141 15.40 11.35 -5.26
CA PRO A 141 14.38 11.81 -4.33
C PRO A 141 13.76 10.66 -3.55
N ALA A 142 13.75 10.73 -2.22
CA ALA A 142 13.30 9.63 -1.35
C ALA A 142 12.13 10.07 -0.45
N MET A 143 11.30 9.10 -0.08
CA MET A 143 10.12 9.28 0.76
C MET A 143 10.51 9.54 2.22
N THR A 144 9.95 10.59 2.81
CA THR A 144 10.02 10.85 4.26
C THR A 144 9.02 9.97 5.02
N LEU A 145 9.19 9.79 6.34
CA LEU A 145 8.22 9.04 7.14
C LEU A 145 6.83 9.67 7.15
N LEU A 146 6.76 11.01 7.17
CA LEU A 146 5.50 11.74 7.04
C LEU A 146 4.83 11.46 5.68
N GLY A 147 5.62 11.43 4.60
CA GLY A 147 5.13 11.09 3.27
C GLY A 147 4.59 9.67 3.16
N LEU A 148 5.31 8.73 3.76
CA LEU A 148 4.85 7.35 3.85
C LEU A 148 3.52 7.28 4.60
N LEU A 149 3.37 8.00 5.71
CA LEU A 149 2.12 8.05 6.47
C LEU A 149 0.98 8.64 5.63
N HIS A 150 1.20 9.78 4.95
CA HIS A 150 0.20 10.37 4.05
C HIS A 150 -0.22 9.41 2.93
N LEU A 151 0.75 8.75 2.29
CA LEU A 151 0.50 7.74 1.26
C LEU A 151 -0.38 6.62 1.81
N LEU A 152 -0.01 6.03 2.96
CA LEU A 152 -0.80 4.97 3.59
C LEU A 152 -2.20 5.45 3.95
N TRP A 153 -2.35 6.67 4.46
CA TRP A 153 -3.64 7.23 4.86
C TRP A 153 -4.57 7.43 3.65
N SER A 154 -4.02 7.93 2.54
CA SER A 154 -4.74 8.09 1.27
C SER A 154 -5.11 6.74 0.65
N GLU A 155 -4.13 5.83 0.50
CA GLU A 155 -4.31 4.54 -0.18
C GLU A 155 -5.14 3.53 0.63
N SER A 156 -5.23 3.71 1.94
CA SER A 156 -6.15 2.97 2.81
C SER A 156 -7.54 3.60 2.90
N ARG A 157 -7.76 4.72 2.19
CA ARG A 157 -9.02 5.49 2.13
C ARG A 157 -9.45 6.08 3.47
N LEU A 158 -8.52 6.29 4.39
CA LEU A 158 -8.81 6.94 5.67
C LEU A 158 -9.09 8.44 5.51
N THR A 159 -8.71 9.04 4.38
CA THR A 159 -9.06 10.42 3.98
C THR A 159 -10.51 10.57 3.51
N THR A 160 -11.21 9.47 3.19
CA THR A 160 -12.60 9.52 2.73
C THR A 160 -13.55 9.36 3.92
N TRP A 161 -14.59 10.20 3.98
CA TRP A 161 -15.63 10.12 4.99
C TRP A 161 -17.01 9.96 4.32
N TYR A 162 -17.87 9.15 4.94
CA TYR A 162 -19.28 9.02 4.56
C TYR A 162 -20.13 8.72 5.81
N PRO A 163 -21.44 9.05 5.82
CA PRO A 163 -22.26 9.00 7.03
C PRO A 163 -22.22 7.66 7.78
N ALA A 164 -22.23 6.54 7.06
CA ALA A 164 -22.19 5.22 7.67
C ALA A 164 -20.84 4.84 8.34
N MET A 165 -19.82 5.72 8.31
CA MET A 165 -18.57 5.59 9.08
C MET A 165 -18.63 6.24 10.46
N ALA A 166 -19.67 7.01 10.78
CA ALA A 166 -19.79 7.66 12.08
C ALA A 166 -19.57 6.65 13.22
N GLY A 167 -18.66 6.96 14.14
CA GLY A 167 -18.29 6.11 15.28
C GLY A 167 -17.48 4.84 14.97
N LYS A 168 -17.22 4.50 13.69
CA LYS A 168 -16.57 3.22 13.32
C LYS A 168 -15.05 3.30 13.19
N ARG A 169 -14.47 4.49 13.04
CA ARG A 169 -13.03 4.69 12.87
C ARG A 169 -12.32 4.66 14.24
N ASN A 170 -12.13 3.46 14.75
CA ASN A 170 -11.31 3.21 15.94
C ASN A 170 -9.87 2.80 15.55
N GLY A 171 -8.97 2.74 16.53
CA GLY A 171 -7.57 2.38 16.31
C GLY A 171 -7.38 1.00 15.66
N GLU A 172 -8.24 0.03 15.97
CA GLU A 172 -8.16 -1.30 15.36
C GLU A 172 -8.47 -1.28 13.86
N LEU A 173 -9.53 -0.57 13.46
CA LEU A 173 -9.90 -0.42 12.07
C LEU A 173 -8.79 0.32 11.30
N VAL A 174 -8.24 1.38 11.87
CA VAL A 174 -7.12 2.13 11.29
C VAL A 174 -5.91 1.20 11.12
N SER A 175 -5.47 0.50 12.17
CA SER A 175 -4.37 -0.46 12.08
C SER A 175 -4.64 -1.58 11.07
N HIS A 176 -5.87 -2.11 10.99
CA HIS A 176 -6.23 -3.12 9.99
C HIS A 176 -6.07 -2.58 8.56
N LEU A 177 -6.61 -1.39 8.29
CA LEU A 177 -6.57 -0.75 6.98
C LEU A 177 -5.14 -0.37 6.55
N LEU A 178 -4.35 0.19 7.46
CA LEU A 178 -2.94 0.51 7.21
C LEU A 178 -2.13 -0.75 6.91
N HIS A 179 -2.30 -1.82 7.68
CA HIS A 179 -1.60 -3.08 7.44
C HIS A 179 -1.97 -3.71 6.08
N LYS A 180 -3.27 -3.73 5.75
CA LYS A 180 -3.74 -4.25 4.46
C LYS A 180 -3.18 -3.42 3.30
N CYS A 181 -3.06 -2.11 3.46
CA CYS A 181 -2.41 -1.24 2.50
C CYS A 181 -0.91 -1.53 2.39
N ALA A 182 -0.22 -1.70 3.52
CA ALA A 182 1.21 -1.95 3.59
C ALA A 182 1.63 -3.25 2.87
N GLY A 183 0.79 -4.29 2.84
CA GLY A 183 1.05 -5.51 2.07
C GLY A 183 1.13 -5.30 0.55
N ARG A 184 0.61 -4.17 0.04
CA ARG A 184 0.73 -3.77 -1.37
C ARG A 184 1.93 -2.86 -1.64
N VAL A 185 2.65 -2.43 -0.61
CA VAL A 185 3.76 -1.47 -0.72
C VAL A 185 5.10 -2.19 -0.57
N SER A 186 5.90 -2.23 -1.63
CA SER A 186 7.28 -2.71 -1.62
C SER A 186 8.22 -1.58 -1.21
N VAL A 187 9.03 -1.79 -0.16
CA VAL A 187 9.98 -0.78 0.36
C VAL A 187 11.45 -1.12 0.09
N ALA A 188 11.71 -2.37 -0.27
CA ALA A 188 13.00 -2.84 -0.75
C ALA A 188 12.78 -4.12 -1.60
N PRO A 189 13.79 -4.61 -2.35
CA PRO A 189 13.67 -5.87 -3.06
C PRO A 189 13.26 -7.01 -2.12
N ARG A 190 12.14 -7.67 -2.46
CA ARG A 190 11.53 -8.76 -1.69
C ARG A 190 11.10 -8.41 -0.26
N ILE A 191 10.91 -7.12 0.05
CA ILE A 191 10.40 -6.66 1.35
C ILE A 191 9.16 -5.79 1.13
N LYS A 192 8.02 -6.29 1.60
CA LYS A 192 6.78 -5.51 1.68
C LYS A 192 6.74 -4.75 3.00
N LEU A 193 6.05 -3.61 3.03
CA LEU A 193 6.03 -2.73 4.19
C LEU A 193 5.36 -3.39 5.41
N ASP A 194 4.35 -4.23 5.20
CA ASP A 194 3.68 -4.97 6.28
C ASP A 194 4.62 -5.90 7.05
N GLN A 195 5.71 -6.35 6.42
CA GLN A 195 6.74 -7.18 7.06
C GLN A 195 7.65 -6.40 8.01
N VAL A 196 7.59 -5.06 8.00
CA VAL A 196 8.41 -4.18 8.87
C VAL A 196 7.60 -3.07 9.54
N LEU A 197 6.27 -3.09 9.43
CA LEU A 197 5.37 -2.06 9.95
C LEU A 197 4.74 -2.52 11.26
N LEU A 198 5.10 -1.86 12.36
CA LEU A 198 4.40 -1.99 13.64
C LEU A 198 3.28 -0.97 13.72
N LEU A 199 2.10 -1.43 14.15
CA LEU A 199 0.91 -0.60 14.28
C LEU A 199 0.39 -0.63 15.72
N ALA A 200 -0.36 0.40 16.12
CA ALA A 200 -0.99 0.41 17.43
C ALA A 200 -1.78 -0.89 17.69
N ALA A 201 -1.49 -1.51 18.82
CA ALA A 201 -2.07 -2.77 19.27
C ALA A 201 -2.64 -2.60 20.68
N GLN A 202 -3.78 -3.21 20.95
CA GLN A 202 -4.24 -3.42 22.31
C GLN A 202 -3.59 -4.71 22.85
N LYS A 203 -3.32 -4.74 24.16
CA LYS A 203 -2.82 -5.94 24.84
C LYS A 203 -3.76 -7.12 24.60
N GLU A 204 -3.18 -8.30 24.45
CA GLU A 204 -3.87 -9.60 24.29
C GLU A 204 -4.74 -9.72 23.03
N LYS A 205 -4.67 -8.75 22.12
CA LYS A 205 -5.35 -8.82 20.82
C LYS A 205 -4.44 -9.33 19.73
N ARG A 206 -5.05 -9.86 18.67
CA ARG A 206 -4.38 -10.40 17.47
C ARG A 206 -3.24 -9.51 16.94
N ARG A 207 -3.40 -8.18 16.99
CA ARG A 207 -2.39 -7.24 16.49
C ARG A 207 -1.09 -7.27 17.31
N GLU A 208 -1.16 -7.54 18.61
CA GLU A 208 0.03 -7.69 19.44
C GLU A 208 0.89 -8.87 18.98
N ALA A 209 0.26 -10.03 18.76
CA ALA A 209 0.94 -11.22 18.25
C ALA A 209 1.59 -10.96 16.89
N THR A 210 0.87 -10.30 15.97
CA THR A 210 1.43 -9.90 14.66
C THR A 210 2.61 -8.93 14.79
N ASN A 211 2.51 -7.92 15.67
CA ASN A 211 3.62 -6.99 15.90
C ASN A 211 4.85 -7.71 16.49
N ARG A 212 4.63 -8.65 17.41
CA ARG A 212 5.70 -9.45 18.00
C ARG A 212 6.40 -10.31 16.95
N GLU A 213 5.63 -10.97 16.09
CA GLU A 213 6.17 -11.74 14.97
C GLU A 213 6.98 -10.86 14.00
N ILE A 214 6.45 -9.70 13.61
CA ILE A 214 7.15 -8.73 12.76
C ILE A 214 8.46 -8.27 13.42
N ALA A 215 8.42 -7.95 14.71
CA ALA A 215 9.61 -7.50 15.44
C ALA A 215 10.67 -8.60 15.52
N THR A 216 10.30 -9.83 15.87
CA THR A 216 11.22 -10.98 15.91
C THR A 216 11.83 -11.26 14.53
N ASN A 217 11.03 -11.21 13.47
CA ASN A 217 11.50 -11.40 12.09
C ASN A 217 12.41 -10.26 11.63
N ALA A 218 12.15 -9.02 12.06
CA ALA A 218 13.00 -7.89 11.73
C ALA A 218 14.35 -7.97 12.44
N VAL A 219 14.38 -8.38 13.72
CA VAL A 219 15.63 -8.59 14.46
C VAL A 219 16.48 -9.68 13.81
N SER A 220 15.90 -10.84 13.50
CA SER A 220 16.65 -11.95 12.88
C SER A 220 17.19 -11.63 11.49
N ARG A 221 16.58 -10.67 10.78
CA ARG A 221 16.96 -10.26 9.42
C ARG A 221 17.72 -8.93 9.35
N ASN A 222 18.04 -8.33 10.49
CA ASN A 222 18.64 -6.99 10.59
C ASN A 222 17.83 -5.93 9.82
N TRP A 223 16.51 -5.93 9.98
CA TRP A 223 15.61 -4.95 9.38
C TRP A 223 15.24 -3.85 10.37
N ARG A 224 15.19 -2.61 9.89
CA ARG A 224 14.63 -1.45 10.59
C ARG A 224 13.12 -1.55 10.54
N LEU A 225 12.50 -1.37 11.69
CA LEU A 225 11.05 -1.29 11.83
C LEU A 225 10.57 0.14 11.54
N VAL A 226 9.39 0.25 10.95
CA VAL A 226 8.61 1.48 10.85
C VAL A 226 7.46 1.35 11.85
N VAL A 227 7.25 2.36 12.68
CA VAL A 227 6.19 2.35 13.70
C VAL A 227 5.18 3.44 13.40
N VAL A 228 3.90 3.08 13.35
CA VAL A 228 2.79 4.03 13.26
C VAL A 228 1.82 3.77 14.41
N SER A 229 1.80 4.69 15.36
CA SER A 229 0.92 4.63 16.53
C SER A 229 0.42 6.03 16.86
N PRO A 230 -0.79 6.19 17.41
CA PRO A 230 -1.16 7.42 18.10
C PRO A 230 -0.10 7.74 19.15
N LEU A 231 0.34 9.00 19.17
CA LEU A 231 1.12 9.52 20.28
C LEU A 231 0.18 9.68 21.47
N ALA A 232 0.69 9.40 22.66
CA ALA A 232 -0.02 9.75 23.88
C ALA A 232 -0.37 11.25 23.84
N ARG A 233 -1.53 11.62 24.39
CA ARG A 233 -1.78 13.05 24.65
C ARG A 233 -0.65 13.55 25.53
N TYR A 234 -0.20 14.76 25.23
CA TYR A 234 0.73 15.45 26.10
C TYR A 234 0.16 15.49 27.52
N ASP A 235 0.99 15.10 28.47
CA ASP A 235 0.69 15.00 29.88
C ASP A 235 1.87 15.65 30.59
N GLU A 236 1.63 16.81 31.17
CA GLU A 236 2.67 17.67 31.75
C GLU A 236 3.40 16.93 32.88
N GLU A 237 2.70 16.15 33.70
CA GLU A 237 3.29 15.39 34.82
C GLU A 237 4.28 14.31 34.34
N ARG A 238 3.97 13.64 33.21
CA ARG A 238 4.88 12.65 32.60
C ARG A 238 6.10 13.28 31.94
N HIS A 239 6.03 14.57 31.60
CA HIS A 239 7.11 15.30 30.94
C HIS A 239 7.93 16.15 31.92
N SER A 240 7.36 16.57 33.05
CA SER A 240 8.03 17.30 34.13
C SER A 240 8.70 16.37 35.16
N GLY A 241 8.44 15.07 35.09
CA GLY A 241 9.10 14.05 35.90
C GLY A 241 10.62 14.05 35.66
N SER A 242 11.34 14.77 36.50
CA SER A 242 12.78 14.62 36.65
C SER A 242 13.10 13.15 36.95
N PRO A 243 14.15 12.56 36.36
CA PRO A 243 14.56 11.22 36.76
C PRO A 243 15.01 11.31 38.22
N GLU A 244 14.22 10.74 39.14
CA GLU A 244 14.69 10.51 40.50
C GLU A 244 15.98 9.68 40.42
N ARG A 245 17.03 10.23 41.03
CA ARG A 245 18.38 9.67 41.08
C ARG A 245 18.47 8.49 42.03
#